data_AF-A0A2I0K0Y1-F1
#
_entry.id   AF-A0A2I0K0Y1-F1
#
_cell.length_a   1.000
_cell.length_b   1.000
_cell.length_c   1.000
_cell.angle_alpha   90.00
_cell.angle_beta   90.00
_cell.angle_gamma   90.00
#
_symmetry.space_group_name_H-M   'P 1'
#
loop_
_entity.id
_entity.type
_entity.pdbx_description
1 polymer ?
#
loop_
_entity_poly.entity_id
_entity_poly.type
_entity_poly.pdbx_seq_one_letter_code
_entity_poly.pdbx_strand_id
1 'polypeptide(L)'
;MGCEAWFTFVWVLVVSTKWNLLRYLTFPKRLLQRTRELPALDMFVTTADPELEPPIIMVNTVLSLMAVDYPGAAHKLAVYVSDDACSPLTFFALSKAAKFAQLWVPFCRKYNIEVRAPFQYFSPAAEQPPSAGGGSNSPEFQQEWKHIKNEYESLNRKVEDAHKKPVSSILSAGEFAAFANTELGNHPPIVKIIWENKETAPDGLPHLIYISREKRPKHHHHYKAGAMNALILGQGIVSIQGPFYGGTGCFHRRRVIYGALPKNVDSKKKNARSMDEDISTGMTIQSKGWRSAYCSPDPPAFLGCAPTGGPASLNQMKRWSTGLLEILVSKSIPELIYALLPAYCIITNSHFLPKVHEPAILIPASVFAIYNIYTLLEHFRCGLSARAWWNYQQTARIKSACAWLFGVLSILLKVLGISDTVFEITKKEQSTANGQPDADMGRFTFDESPIFMPGTTVLLVQLAALAMLMLGIQPAAGGANGSGLAEVACSLLAVLYFWPFLRGLLGKDKYGIPLKTIYKSAALSTVFVLFCRFSSVGLHQ
;
A
#
# COMPACT_ATOMS: atom_id res chain seq x y z
N MET A 1 -31.84 -2.03 9.15
CA MET A 1 -32.45 -1.65 7.85
C MET A 1 -31.55 -0.76 6.99
N GLY A 2 -31.31 0.53 7.30
CA GLY A 2 -30.53 1.43 6.41
C GLY A 2 -29.11 0.93 6.08
N CYS A 3 -28.34 0.55 7.10
CA CYS A 3 -27.00 -0.01 6.92
C CYS A 3 -27.01 -1.38 6.20
N GLU A 4 -28.04 -2.20 6.39
CA GLU A 4 -28.15 -3.53 5.77
C GLU A 4 -28.38 -3.40 4.28
N ALA A 5 -29.32 -2.54 3.88
CA ALA A 5 -29.55 -2.22 2.47
C ALA A 5 -28.27 -1.72 1.81
N TRP A 6 -27.50 -0.88 2.52
CA TRP A 6 -26.21 -0.40 2.04
C TRP A 6 -25.17 -1.52 1.87
N PHE A 7 -25.01 -2.39 2.86
CA PHE A 7 -24.09 -3.53 2.76
C PHE A 7 -24.48 -4.50 1.65
N THR A 8 -25.77 -4.78 1.49
CA THR A 8 -26.27 -5.61 0.39
C THR A 8 -25.98 -4.97 -0.96
N PHE A 9 -26.25 -3.67 -1.12
CA PHE A 9 -25.94 -2.93 -2.35
C PHE A 9 -24.45 -3.00 -2.69
N VAL A 10 -23.58 -2.72 -1.73
CA VAL A 10 -22.12 -2.81 -1.89
C VAL A 10 -21.69 -4.24 -2.24
N TRP A 11 -22.25 -5.24 -1.57
CA TRP A 11 -21.92 -6.65 -1.80
C TRP A 11 -22.30 -7.08 -3.22
N VAL A 12 -23.51 -6.71 -3.68
CA VAL A 12 -23.97 -6.97 -5.05
C VAL A 12 -23.02 -6.33 -6.07
N LEU A 13 -22.61 -5.08 -5.87
CA LEU A 13 -21.64 -4.42 -6.75
C LEU A 13 -20.32 -5.18 -6.79
N VAL A 14 -19.76 -5.54 -5.63
CA VAL A 14 -18.47 -6.24 -5.54
C VAL A 14 -18.55 -7.62 -6.22
N VAL A 15 -19.59 -8.40 -5.95
CA VAL A 15 -19.78 -9.72 -6.57
C VAL A 15 -19.97 -9.59 -8.07
N SER A 16 -20.72 -8.59 -8.54
CA SER A 16 -20.92 -8.34 -9.98
C SER A 16 -19.61 -8.05 -10.70
N THR A 17 -18.66 -7.36 -10.06
CA THR A 17 -17.32 -7.17 -10.65
C THR A 17 -16.55 -8.48 -10.80
N LYS A 18 -16.84 -9.52 -10.02
CA LYS A 18 -16.11 -10.80 -10.02
C LYS A 18 -16.77 -11.89 -10.86
N TRP A 19 -17.84 -11.57 -11.59
CA TRP A 19 -18.66 -12.56 -12.28
C TRP A 19 -17.89 -13.39 -13.34
N ASN A 20 -16.95 -12.77 -14.04
CA ASN A 20 -16.11 -13.45 -15.02
C ASN A 20 -14.64 -13.19 -14.71
N LEU A 21 -13.92 -14.19 -14.23
CA LEU A 21 -12.50 -14.06 -13.92
C LEU A 21 -11.67 -14.33 -15.17
N LEU A 22 -11.00 -13.31 -15.70
CA LEU A 22 -10.04 -13.47 -16.80
C LEU A 22 -8.62 -13.63 -16.28
N ARG A 23 -7.92 -14.66 -16.77
CA ARG A 23 -6.50 -14.88 -16.52
C ARG A 23 -5.72 -14.73 -17.82
N TYR A 24 -4.74 -13.83 -17.83
CA TYR A 24 -3.81 -13.68 -18.95
C TYR A 24 -2.60 -14.60 -18.75
N LEU A 25 -2.27 -15.38 -19.79
CA LEU A 25 -1.05 -16.20 -19.86
C LEU A 25 -0.09 -15.57 -20.87
N THR A 26 1.19 -15.47 -20.52
CA THR A 26 2.23 -14.90 -21.36
C THR A 26 3.16 -15.98 -21.89
N PHE A 27 3.61 -15.85 -23.15
CA PHE A 27 4.50 -16.82 -23.81
C PHE A 27 5.73 -16.13 -24.42
N PRO A 28 6.72 -15.70 -23.61
CA PRO A 28 7.86 -14.91 -24.09
C PRO A 28 8.69 -15.59 -25.20
N LYS A 29 8.86 -16.91 -25.13
CA LYS A 29 9.61 -17.69 -26.15
C LYS A 29 9.01 -17.54 -27.55
N ARG A 30 7.67 -17.50 -27.65
CA ARG A 30 6.97 -17.31 -28.94
C ARG A 30 7.07 -15.87 -29.44
N LEU A 31 7.19 -14.90 -28.54
CA LEU A 31 7.35 -13.49 -28.89
C LEU A 31 8.67 -13.25 -29.63
N LEU A 32 9.77 -13.79 -29.09
CA LEU A 32 11.12 -13.66 -29.69
C LEU A 32 11.23 -14.38 -31.04
N GLN A 33 10.48 -15.47 -31.25
CA GLN A 33 10.40 -16.12 -32.55
C GLN A 33 9.64 -15.27 -33.58
N ARG A 34 8.61 -14.54 -33.14
CA ARG A 34 7.71 -13.78 -34.03
C ARG A 34 8.23 -12.39 -34.37
N THR A 35 8.91 -11.74 -33.43
CA THR A 35 9.32 -10.34 -33.56
C THR A 35 10.82 -10.25 -33.41
N ARG A 36 11.50 -9.79 -34.48
CA ARG A 36 12.96 -9.59 -34.46
C ARG A 36 13.38 -8.32 -33.75
N GLU A 37 12.48 -7.34 -33.61
CA GLU A 37 12.78 -6.05 -33.02
C GLU A 37 11.79 -5.66 -31.93
N LEU A 38 12.29 -5.39 -30.73
CA LEU A 38 11.50 -4.90 -29.61
C LEU A 38 11.48 -3.36 -29.57
N PRO A 39 10.37 -2.74 -29.10
CA PRO A 39 10.25 -1.28 -29.00
C PRO A 39 11.16 -0.69 -27.92
N ALA A 40 11.45 0.60 -28.00
CA ALA A 40 12.14 1.31 -26.92
C ALA A 40 11.26 1.42 -25.67
N LEU A 41 11.90 1.39 -24.50
CA LEU A 41 11.25 1.42 -23.20
C LEU A 41 11.91 2.47 -22.29
N ASP A 42 11.08 3.43 -21.86
CA ASP A 42 11.44 4.42 -20.86
C ASP A 42 10.90 3.98 -19.49
N MET A 43 11.79 3.82 -18.52
CA MET A 43 11.50 3.37 -17.16
C MET A 43 11.62 4.55 -16.20
N PHE A 44 10.55 4.85 -15.45
CA PHE A 44 10.50 6.00 -14.56
C PHE A 44 10.56 5.58 -13.10
N VAL A 45 11.50 6.16 -12.34
CA VAL A 45 11.63 6.03 -10.89
C VAL A 45 11.43 7.41 -10.27
N THR A 46 10.55 7.51 -9.30
CA THR A 46 10.26 8.77 -8.60
C THR A 46 10.71 8.68 -7.15
N THR A 47 11.41 9.69 -6.66
CA THR A 47 11.76 9.87 -5.24
C THR A 47 11.32 11.24 -4.77
N ALA A 48 10.84 11.32 -3.52
CA ALA A 48 10.22 12.52 -2.99
C ALA A 48 11.02 13.21 -1.89
N ASP A 49 11.72 12.42 -1.06
CA ASP A 49 12.41 12.91 0.12
C ASP A 49 13.54 11.92 0.52
N PRO A 50 14.82 12.35 0.56
CA PRO A 50 15.95 11.47 0.87
C PRO A 50 16.03 11.05 2.35
N GLU A 51 15.36 11.75 3.26
CA GLU A 51 15.31 11.41 4.69
C GLU A 51 14.23 10.35 4.95
N LEU A 52 13.06 10.51 4.33
CA LEU A 52 11.95 9.55 4.46
C LEU A 52 12.14 8.31 3.57
N GLU A 53 12.87 8.47 2.46
CA GLU A 53 13.22 7.41 1.51
C GLU A 53 14.73 7.41 1.28
N PRO A 54 15.50 6.67 2.10
CA PRO A 54 16.95 6.62 1.96
C PRO A 54 17.38 6.34 0.51
N PRO A 55 18.33 7.13 -0.06
CA PRO A 55 18.70 7.02 -1.46
C PRO A 55 19.14 5.63 -1.90
N ILE A 56 19.61 4.79 -0.96
CA ILE A 56 20.01 3.42 -1.25
C ILE A 56 18.84 2.53 -1.70
N ILE A 57 17.62 2.77 -1.24
CA ILE A 57 16.42 2.05 -1.68
C ILE A 57 16.15 2.33 -3.17
N MET A 58 16.27 3.61 -3.54
CA MET A 58 16.12 4.06 -4.92
C MET A 58 17.26 3.48 -5.80
N VAL A 59 18.51 3.51 -5.33
CA VAL A 59 19.66 2.94 -6.03
C VAL A 59 19.45 1.46 -6.37
N ASN A 60 18.96 0.66 -5.41
CA ASN A 60 18.67 -0.75 -5.64
C ASN A 60 17.59 -0.95 -6.72
N THR A 61 16.58 -0.09 -6.75
CA THR A 61 15.54 -0.11 -7.78
C THR A 61 16.13 0.22 -9.16
N VAL A 62 16.96 1.27 -9.24
CA VAL A 62 17.65 1.67 -10.48
C VAL A 62 18.57 0.58 -11.00
N LEU A 63 19.39 -0.03 -10.13
CA LEU A 63 20.28 -1.13 -10.50
C LEU A 63 19.52 -2.35 -11.03
N SER A 64 18.37 -2.67 -10.43
CA SER A 64 17.47 -3.73 -10.91
C SER A 64 16.92 -3.43 -12.30
N LEU A 65 16.48 -2.19 -12.54
CA LEU A 65 15.97 -1.76 -13.85
C LEU A 65 17.07 -1.72 -14.93
N MET A 66 18.29 -1.31 -14.58
CA MET A 66 19.42 -1.28 -15.51
C MET A 66 19.88 -2.69 -15.92
N ALA A 67 19.65 -3.68 -15.06
CA ALA A 67 20.01 -5.09 -15.31
C ALA A 67 18.88 -5.90 -15.99
N VAL A 68 17.78 -5.26 -16.41
CA VAL A 68 16.66 -5.96 -17.08
C VAL A 68 17.14 -6.68 -18.33
N ASP A 69 16.73 -7.94 -18.45
CA ASP A 69 16.95 -8.75 -19.66
C ASP A 69 16.00 -8.28 -20.77
N TYR A 70 16.55 -7.49 -21.68
CA TYR A 70 15.89 -6.98 -22.86
C TYR A 70 16.77 -7.23 -24.09
N PRO A 71 16.44 -8.24 -24.92
CA PRO A 71 17.31 -8.72 -25.99
C PRO A 71 17.75 -7.64 -26.99
N GLY A 72 19.07 -7.53 -27.21
CA GLY A 72 19.70 -6.73 -28.29
C GLY A 72 19.54 -5.21 -28.17
N ALA A 73 19.36 -4.69 -26.95
CA ALA A 73 18.62 -3.44 -26.81
C ALA A 73 19.02 -2.57 -25.60
N ALA A 74 20.26 -2.65 -25.11
CA ALA A 74 20.74 -1.70 -24.09
C ALA A 74 20.51 -0.23 -24.50
N HIS A 75 20.72 0.11 -25.77
CA HIS A 75 20.47 1.45 -26.34
C HIS A 75 18.98 1.82 -26.44
N LYS A 76 18.05 0.86 -26.27
CA LYS A 76 16.60 1.08 -26.31
C LYS A 76 15.99 1.26 -24.92
N LEU A 77 16.77 1.05 -23.88
CA LEU A 77 16.36 1.21 -22.50
C LEU A 77 16.87 2.55 -21.97
N ALA A 78 15.98 3.31 -21.35
CA ALA A 78 16.34 4.52 -20.62
C ALA A 78 15.68 4.52 -19.24
N VAL A 79 16.47 4.74 -18.20
CA VAL A 79 16.01 4.90 -16.82
C VAL A 79 16.02 6.39 -16.48
N TYR A 80 14.85 6.91 -16.16
CA TYR A 80 14.65 8.28 -15.71
C TYR A 80 14.38 8.29 -14.22
N VAL A 81 15.20 9.01 -13.46
CA VAL A 81 15.01 9.21 -12.03
C VAL A 81 14.53 10.65 -11.82
N SER A 82 13.26 10.78 -11.45
CA SER A 82 12.63 12.04 -11.09
C SER A 82 12.73 12.25 -9.59
N ASP A 83 13.45 13.29 -9.19
CA ASP A 83 13.67 13.64 -7.79
C ASP A 83 12.94 14.94 -7.46
N ASP A 84 11.82 14.82 -6.73
CA ASP A 84 11.08 15.98 -6.29
C ASP A 84 11.83 16.76 -5.21
N ALA A 85 12.76 16.15 -4.46
CA ALA A 85 13.50 16.86 -3.42
C ALA A 85 14.65 17.72 -3.97
N CYS A 86 15.02 17.55 -5.24
CA CYS A 86 16.24 18.13 -5.81
C CYS A 86 17.48 17.86 -4.94
N SER A 87 17.60 16.65 -4.42
CA SER A 87 18.59 16.31 -3.40
C SER A 87 19.97 16.02 -4.01
N PRO A 88 21.02 16.74 -3.58
CA PRO A 88 22.39 16.45 -3.99
C PRO A 88 22.83 15.04 -3.59
N LEU A 89 22.30 14.54 -2.46
CA LEU A 89 22.59 13.19 -1.97
C LEU A 89 21.98 12.12 -2.90
N THR A 90 20.76 12.34 -3.39
CA THR A 90 20.12 11.46 -4.39
C THR A 90 20.96 11.41 -5.66
N PHE A 91 21.38 12.57 -6.17
CA PHE A 91 22.23 12.64 -7.36
C PHE A 91 23.60 11.97 -7.14
N PHE A 92 24.23 12.20 -5.98
CA PHE A 92 25.48 11.53 -5.59
C PHE A 92 25.34 10.01 -5.58
N ALA A 93 24.28 9.50 -4.95
CA ALA A 93 24.01 8.07 -4.85
C ALA A 93 23.81 7.46 -6.25
N LEU A 94 23.10 8.15 -7.16
CA LEU A 94 22.95 7.72 -8.55
C LEU A 94 24.27 7.70 -9.32
N SER A 95 25.12 8.72 -9.17
CA SER A 95 26.43 8.75 -9.82
C SER A 95 27.33 7.61 -9.36
N LYS A 96 27.26 7.21 -8.08
CA LYS A 96 27.96 6.02 -7.58
C LYS A 96 27.31 4.73 -8.08
N ALA A 97 25.98 4.67 -8.13
CA ALA A 97 25.24 3.53 -8.67
C ALA A 97 25.58 3.27 -10.14
N ALA A 98 25.72 4.31 -10.96
CA ALA A 98 26.11 4.17 -12.37
C ALA A 98 27.49 3.53 -12.56
N LYS A 99 28.45 3.82 -11.66
CA LYS A 99 29.77 3.16 -11.65
C LYS A 99 29.66 1.69 -11.25
N PHE A 100 28.88 1.39 -10.22
CA PHE A 100 28.64 0.00 -9.80
C PHE A 100 27.85 -0.80 -10.86
N ALA A 101 26.91 -0.16 -11.56
CA ALA A 101 26.12 -0.78 -12.62
C ALA A 101 27.01 -1.37 -13.74
N GLN A 102 28.18 -0.78 -14.00
CA GLN A 102 29.13 -1.29 -14.99
C GLN A 102 29.71 -2.65 -14.60
N LEU A 103 29.70 -2.99 -13.31
CA LEU A 103 30.11 -4.30 -12.80
C LEU A 103 28.89 -5.22 -12.64
N TRP A 104 27.80 -4.69 -12.07
CA TRP A 104 26.59 -5.45 -11.74
C TRP A 104 25.84 -5.96 -12.97
N VAL A 105 25.66 -5.12 -13.99
CA VAL A 105 24.85 -5.46 -15.17
C VAL A 105 25.50 -6.60 -15.99
N PRO A 106 26.81 -6.56 -16.32
CA PRO A 106 27.47 -7.68 -16.98
C PRO A 106 27.44 -8.96 -16.14
N PHE A 107 27.66 -8.86 -14.82
CA PHE A 107 27.57 -10.01 -13.91
C PHE A 107 26.18 -10.66 -13.94
N CYS A 108 25.12 -9.86 -13.88
CA CYS A 108 23.74 -10.36 -13.96
C CYS A 108 23.46 -11.10 -15.26
N ARG A 109 23.96 -10.59 -16.39
CA ARG A 109 23.78 -11.21 -17.72
C ARG A 109 24.60 -12.48 -17.86
N LYS A 110 25.89 -12.44 -17.49
CA LYS A 110 26.83 -13.58 -17.58
C LYS A 110 26.31 -14.81 -16.85
N TYR A 111 25.76 -14.61 -15.65
CA TYR A 111 25.29 -15.70 -14.78
C TYR A 111 23.76 -15.85 -14.75
N ASN A 112 23.04 -15.14 -15.62
CA ASN A 112 21.57 -15.15 -15.70
C ASN A 112 20.89 -14.99 -14.33
N ILE A 113 21.30 -13.96 -13.58
CA ILE A 113 20.79 -13.67 -12.24
C ILE A 113 19.32 -13.21 -12.34
N GLU A 114 18.42 -13.96 -11.70
CA GLU A 114 16.98 -13.65 -11.68
C GLU A 114 16.66 -12.46 -10.76
N VAL A 115 17.26 -12.44 -9.55
CA VAL A 115 17.05 -11.36 -8.56
C VAL A 115 18.04 -10.23 -8.83
N ARG A 116 17.59 -9.23 -9.59
CA ARG A 116 18.45 -8.13 -10.08
C ARG A 116 18.61 -6.96 -9.10
N ALA A 117 17.88 -6.98 -7.99
CA ALA A 117 18.05 -6.01 -6.92
C ALA A 117 19.17 -6.47 -5.96
N PRO A 118 20.32 -5.77 -5.90
CA PRO A 118 21.48 -6.24 -5.15
C PRO A 118 21.22 -6.48 -3.66
N PHE A 119 20.46 -5.61 -2.98
CA PHE A 119 20.15 -5.80 -1.56
C PHE A 119 19.44 -7.13 -1.25
N GLN A 120 18.58 -7.58 -2.17
CA GLN A 120 17.84 -8.82 -2.03
C GLN A 120 18.71 -10.02 -2.42
N TYR A 121 19.54 -9.85 -3.45
CA TYR A 121 20.45 -10.89 -3.93
C TYR A 121 21.56 -11.19 -2.92
N PHE A 122 22.20 -10.15 -2.38
CA PHE A 122 23.27 -10.24 -1.37
C PHE A 122 22.74 -10.17 0.06
N SER A 123 21.52 -10.69 0.32
CA SER A 123 20.88 -10.67 1.64
C SER A 123 21.88 -10.90 2.80
N PRO A 124 21.78 -10.20 3.94
CA PRO A 124 22.78 -10.27 5.02
C PRO A 124 23.10 -11.69 5.52
N ALA A 125 22.15 -12.63 5.40
CA ALA A 125 22.33 -14.03 5.79
C ALA A 125 23.03 -14.90 4.70
N ALA A 126 23.26 -14.35 3.51
CA ALA A 126 23.94 -15.05 2.42
C ALA A 126 25.47 -14.96 2.59
N GLU A 127 26.02 -15.89 3.35
CA GLU A 127 27.47 -16.11 3.43
C GLU A 127 28.03 -16.81 2.18
N GLN A 128 27.16 -17.51 1.43
CA GLN A 128 27.49 -18.21 0.20
C GLN A 128 26.56 -17.77 -0.94
N PRO A 129 27.00 -17.87 -2.21
CA PRO A 129 26.13 -17.59 -3.35
C PRO A 129 24.92 -18.53 -3.33
N PRO A 130 23.72 -18.07 -3.73
CA PRO A 130 22.57 -18.94 -3.88
C PRO A 130 22.89 -20.08 -4.86
N SER A 131 22.42 -21.29 -4.55
CA SER A 131 22.61 -22.50 -5.36
C SER A 131 21.83 -22.39 -6.68
N ALA A 132 22.32 -21.57 -7.62
CA ALA A 132 21.75 -21.42 -8.95
C ALA A 132 22.30 -22.53 -9.87
N GLY A 133 21.40 -23.27 -10.52
CA GLY A 133 21.72 -24.51 -11.25
C GLY A 133 22.92 -24.43 -12.21
N GLY A 134 23.65 -25.55 -12.29
CA GLY A 134 24.65 -25.87 -13.32
C GLY A 134 25.98 -25.12 -13.27
N GLY A 135 25.99 -23.81 -12.98
CA GLY A 135 27.17 -22.94 -13.08
C GLY A 135 27.68 -22.34 -11.76
N SER A 136 26.92 -22.41 -10.66
CA SER A 136 27.25 -21.77 -9.37
C SER A 136 28.47 -22.35 -8.64
N ASN A 137 28.99 -23.49 -9.09
CA ASN A 137 30.11 -24.18 -8.45
C ASN A 137 31.46 -23.88 -9.11
N SER A 138 31.52 -23.01 -10.14
CA SER A 138 32.80 -22.65 -10.74
C SER A 138 33.59 -21.72 -9.79
N PRO A 139 34.92 -21.92 -9.65
CA PRO A 139 35.75 -21.04 -8.82
C PRO A 139 35.76 -19.59 -9.34
N GLU A 140 35.63 -19.41 -10.66
CA GLU A 140 35.50 -18.10 -11.31
C GLU A 140 34.25 -17.36 -10.83
N PHE A 141 33.09 -18.03 -10.80
CA PHE A 141 31.85 -17.44 -10.31
C PHE A 141 31.96 -17.05 -8.84
N GLN A 142 32.55 -17.90 -7.99
CA GLN A 142 32.71 -17.59 -6.57
C GLN A 142 33.61 -16.36 -6.34
N GLN A 143 34.71 -16.25 -7.11
CA GLN A 143 35.61 -15.11 -7.04
C GLN A 143 34.92 -13.82 -7.50
N GLU A 144 34.24 -13.86 -8.66
CA GLU A 144 33.47 -12.70 -9.17
C GLU A 144 32.34 -12.31 -8.22
N TRP A 145 31.56 -13.27 -7.73
CA TRP A 145 30.47 -13.02 -6.80
C TRP A 145 30.96 -12.30 -5.53
N LYS A 146 32.08 -12.76 -4.95
CA LYS A 146 32.68 -12.12 -3.77
C LYS A 146 33.17 -10.72 -4.08
N HIS A 147 33.79 -10.52 -5.24
CA HIS A 147 34.22 -9.19 -5.69
C HIS A 147 33.03 -8.23 -5.84
N ILE A 148 31.96 -8.63 -6.53
CA ILE A 148 30.77 -7.82 -6.75
C ILE A 148 30.04 -7.53 -5.43
N LYS A 149 29.95 -8.51 -4.52
CA LYS A 149 29.39 -8.30 -3.18
C LYS A 149 30.16 -7.22 -2.42
N ASN A 150 31.48 -7.28 -2.41
CA ASN A 150 32.33 -6.28 -1.75
C ASN A 150 32.15 -4.87 -2.34
N GLU A 151 32.06 -4.77 -3.67
CA GLU A 151 31.80 -3.49 -4.35
C GLU A 151 30.41 -2.94 -4.02
N TYR A 152 29.40 -3.80 -3.91
CA TYR A 152 28.05 -3.41 -3.48
C TYR A 152 28.05 -2.91 -2.02
N GLU A 153 28.71 -3.60 -1.10
CA GLU A 153 28.85 -3.15 0.28
C GLU A 153 29.63 -1.83 0.39
N SER A 154 30.64 -1.64 -0.46
CA SER A 154 31.38 -0.38 -0.59
C SER A 154 30.48 0.75 -1.08
N LEU A 155 29.59 0.50 -2.03
CA LEU A 155 28.56 1.45 -2.47
C LEU A 155 27.62 1.83 -1.33
N ASN A 156 27.09 0.86 -0.57
CA ASN A 156 26.22 1.11 0.57
C ASN A 156 26.90 2.02 1.60
N ARG A 157 28.12 1.66 2.02
CA ARG A 157 28.91 2.45 2.97
C ARG A 157 29.13 3.89 2.49
N LYS A 158 29.50 4.07 1.21
CA LYS A 158 29.69 5.42 0.63
C LYS A 158 28.41 6.26 0.64
N VAL A 159 27.25 5.66 0.38
CA VAL A 159 25.96 6.36 0.39
C VAL A 159 25.54 6.70 1.83
N GLU A 160 25.69 5.77 2.76
CA GLU A 160 25.40 5.98 4.19
C GLU A 160 26.31 7.04 4.82
N ASP A 161 27.61 7.01 4.50
CA ASP A 161 28.57 8.01 4.97
C ASP A 161 28.26 9.39 4.40
N ALA A 162 27.80 9.47 3.15
CA ALA A 162 27.37 10.73 2.55
C ALA A 162 26.08 11.26 3.19
N HIS A 163 25.17 10.39 3.61
CA HIS A 163 23.95 10.77 4.31
C HIS A 163 24.23 11.37 5.70
N LYS A 164 25.27 10.90 6.39
CA LYS A 164 25.68 11.44 7.71
C LYS A 164 26.44 12.76 7.63
N LYS A 165 26.97 13.11 6.45
CA LYS A 165 27.79 14.33 6.27
C LYS A 165 26.90 15.52 5.88
N PRO A 166 27.30 16.76 6.26
CA PRO A 166 26.57 17.94 5.83
C PRO A 166 26.61 18.07 4.30
N VAL A 167 25.51 18.50 3.69
CA VAL A 167 25.32 18.62 2.24
C VAL A 167 26.42 19.47 1.57
N SER A 168 26.95 20.47 2.28
CA SER A 168 28.07 21.30 1.82
C SER A 168 29.32 20.50 1.44
N SER A 169 29.58 19.36 2.08
CA SER A 169 30.70 18.48 1.74
C SER A 169 30.52 17.78 0.39
N ILE A 170 29.28 17.48 -0.01
CA ILE A 170 28.93 16.85 -1.29
C ILE A 170 29.02 17.87 -2.43
N LEU A 171 28.61 19.11 -2.18
CA LEU A 171 28.59 20.20 -3.16
C LEU A 171 29.98 20.69 -3.60
N SER A 172 31.05 20.27 -2.91
CA SER A 172 32.44 20.69 -3.20
C SER A 172 33.01 20.14 -4.52
N ALA A 173 32.34 19.19 -5.17
CA ALA A 173 32.73 18.64 -6.46
C ALA A 173 32.01 19.37 -7.62
N GLY A 174 32.75 19.72 -8.69
CA GLY A 174 32.24 20.52 -9.82
C GLY A 174 31.00 19.95 -10.53
N GLU A 175 30.77 18.63 -10.45
CA GLU A 175 29.57 17.95 -10.97
C GLU A 175 28.26 18.38 -10.26
N PHE A 176 28.37 18.95 -9.06
CA PHE A 176 27.25 19.33 -8.21
C PHE A 176 26.95 20.84 -8.22
N ALA A 177 27.63 21.63 -9.07
CA ALA A 177 27.44 23.08 -9.15
C ALA A 177 25.97 23.48 -9.40
N ALA A 178 25.21 22.65 -10.11
CA ALA A 178 23.79 22.87 -10.36
C ALA A 178 22.92 22.88 -9.08
N PHE A 179 23.44 22.35 -7.97
CA PHE A 179 22.75 22.23 -6.68
C PHE A 179 23.24 23.22 -5.62
N ALA A 180 24.27 24.03 -5.90
CA ALA A 180 24.89 24.89 -4.89
C ALA A 180 23.95 25.95 -4.31
N ASN A 181 22.93 26.36 -5.07
CA ASN A 181 21.96 27.40 -4.71
C ASN A 181 20.50 26.92 -4.82
N THR A 182 20.24 25.64 -4.55
CA THR A 182 18.89 25.06 -4.65
C THR A 182 18.24 24.90 -3.30
N GLU A 183 16.98 25.33 -3.17
CA GLU A 183 16.13 25.08 -2.00
C GLU A 183 15.01 24.12 -2.39
N LEU A 184 14.54 23.27 -1.46
CA LEU A 184 13.52 22.23 -1.70
C LEU A 184 12.25 22.71 -2.42
N GLY A 185 11.87 23.98 -2.23
CA GLY A 185 10.70 24.61 -2.83
C GLY A 185 11.02 25.68 -3.88
N ASN A 186 12.30 25.94 -4.16
CA ASN A 186 12.74 26.99 -5.07
C ASN A 186 14.04 26.61 -5.78
N HIS A 187 13.91 26.10 -7.00
CA HIS A 187 15.04 25.80 -7.86
C HIS A 187 14.60 25.71 -9.32
N PRO A 188 15.48 26.04 -10.28
CA PRO A 188 15.24 25.79 -11.70
C PRO A 188 15.17 24.28 -11.99
N PRO A 189 14.67 23.88 -13.18
CA PRO A 189 14.72 22.48 -13.57
C PRO A 189 16.17 22.05 -13.77
N ILE A 190 16.50 20.85 -13.29
CA ILE A 190 17.83 20.24 -13.45
C ILE A 190 17.67 18.94 -14.21
N VAL A 191 18.38 18.81 -15.34
CA VAL A 191 18.47 17.56 -16.10
C VAL A 191 19.94 17.21 -16.23
N LYS A 192 20.30 15.98 -15.83
CA LYS A 192 21.67 15.47 -15.90
C LYS A 192 21.66 14.06 -16.48
N ILE A 193 22.42 13.87 -17.56
CA ILE A 193 22.69 12.53 -18.10
C ILE A 193 23.84 11.95 -17.30
N ILE A 194 23.56 10.95 -16.47
CA ILE A 194 24.56 10.29 -15.61
C ILE A 194 25.31 9.24 -16.41
N TRP A 195 24.60 8.51 -17.27
CA TRP A 195 25.19 7.53 -18.17
C TRP A 195 24.53 7.58 -19.54
N GLU A 196 25.36 7.59 -20.57
CA GLU A 196 24.94 7.59 -21.97
C GLU A 196 25.60 6.42 -22.70
N ASN A 197 24.77 5.57 -23.33
CA ASN A 197 25.28 4.51 -24.18
C ASN A 197 25.61 5.08 -25.56
N LYS A 198 26.86 5.55 -25.74
CA LYS A 198 27.33 6.17 -26.98
C LYS A 198 27.65 5.18 -28.09
N GLU A 199 27.99 3.94 -27.75
CA GLU A 199 28.53 2.96 -28.70
C GLU A 199 27.45 2.07 -29.33
N THR A 200 26.18 2.23 -28.96
CA THR A 200 25.06 1.35 -29.37
C THR A 200 25.32 -0.14 -29.15
N ALA A 201 26.34 -0.48 -28.36
CA ALA A 201 26.76 -1.85 -28.12
C ALA A 201 25.59 -2.63 -27.49
N PRO A 202 25.23 -3.81 -28.02
CA PRO A 202 24.11 -4.61 -27.51
C PRO A 202 24.28 -4.98 -26.03
N ASP A 203 25.53 -5.08 -25.57
CA ASP A 203 25.92 -5.42 -24.20
C ASP A 203 26.19 -4.18 -23.31
N GLY A 204 25.91 -2.97 -23.80
CA GLY A 204 26.08 -1.75 -23.02
C GLY A 204 25.10 -1.62 -21.83
N LEU A 205 25.23 -0.52 -21.09
CA LEU A 205 24.27 -0.15 -20.04
C LEU A 205 23.14 0.69 -20.65
N PRO A 206 21.93 0.66 -20.06
CA PRO A 206 20.86 1.60 -20.39
C PRO A 206 21.25 3.05 -20.12
N HIS A 207 20.60 4.00 -20.80
CA HIS A 207 20.74 5.42 -20.46
C HIS A 207 20.23 5.67 -19.03
N LEU A 208 20.94 6.49 -18.25
CA LEU A 208 20.52 6.89 -16.91
C LEU A 208 20.46 8.41 -16.84
N ILE A 209 19.25 8.93 -16.66
CA ILE A 209 18.96 10.37 -16.66
C ILE A 209 18.36 10.75 -15.31
N TYR A 210 18.95 11.75 -14.67
CA TYR A 210 18.40 12.43 -13.49
C TYR A 210 17.61 13.66 -13.92
N ILE A 211 16.43 13.83 -13.34
CA ILE A 211 15.54 14.95 -13.58
C ILE A 211 15.05 15.47 -12.23
N SER A 212 15.15 16.78 -12.04
CA SER A 212 14.47 17.52 -10.99
C SER A 212 13.65 18.63 -11.63
N ARG A 213 12.34 18.62 -11.40
CA ARG A 213 11.39 19.56 -12.00
C ARG A 213 11.53 20.95 -11.38
N GLU A 214 11.24 22.01 -12.12
CA GLU A 214 11.23 23.35 -11.55
C GLU A 214 10.27 23.46 -10.36
N LYS A 215 10.73 24.09 -9.27
CA LYS A 215 9.90 24.45 -8.13
C LYS A 215 10.01 25.94 -7.84
N ARG A 216 8.87 26.55 -7.53
CA ARG A 216 8.74 27.97 -7.18
C ARG A 216 7.80 28.12 -5.98
N PRO A 217 8.10 29.00 -5.01
CA PRO A 217 7.28 29.17 -3.80
C PRO A 217 5.83 29.59 -4.08
N LYS A 218 5.59 30.38 -5.14
CA LYS A 218 4.25 30.90 -5.50
C LYS A 218 3.42 29.94 -6.35
N HIS A 219 3.98 28.79 -6.75
CA HIS A 219 3.28 27.80 -7.55
C HIS A 219 2.98 26.58 -6.69
N HIS A 220 1.73 26.12 -6.70
CA HIS A 220 1.38 24.87 -6.04
C HIS A 220 1.98 23.69 -6.81
N HIS A 221 2.67 22.82 -6.08
CA HIS A 221 3.23 21.57 -6.60
C HIS A 221 2.48 20.39 -5.98
N HIS A 222 2.12 19.41 -6.81
CA HIS A 222 1.52 18.17 -6.35
C HIS A 222 2.61 17.12 -6.15
N TYR A 223 2.62 16.48 -4.98
CA TYR A 223 3.44 15.30 -4.70
C TYR A 223 2.74 14.05 -5.26
N LYS A 224 3.51 13.10 -5.79
CA LYS A 224 2.96 11.85 -6.30
C LYS A 224 2.35 11.02 -5.16
N ALA A 225 1.05 10.80 -5.21
CA ALA A 225 0.35 9.90 -4.32
C ALA A 225 0.40 8.47 -4.89
N GLY A 226 1.19 7.58 -4.29
CA GLY A 226 1.21 6.17 -4.70
C GLY A 226 -0.05 5.43 -4.22
N ALA A 227 -0.87 4.95 -5.14
CA ALA A 227 -1.89 3.96 -4.83
C ALA A 227 -1.26 2.55 -4.81
N MET A 228 -1.46 1.74 -3.77
CA MET A 228 -1.12 0.31 -3.81
C MET A 228 -2.21 -0.54 -3.17
N ASN A 229 -3.31 -0.72 -3.89
CA ASN A 229 -4.23 -1.84 -3.65
C ASN A 229 -4.98 -2.18 -4.95
N ALA A 230 -4.23 -2.59 -5.98
CA ALA A 230 -4.79 -3.05 -7.26
C ALA A 230 -5.12 -4.56 -7.29
N LEU A 231 -4.60 -5.34 -6.33
CA LEU A 231 -4.58 -6.81 -6.43
C LEU A 231 -5.93 -7.51 -6.21
N ILE A 232 -6.80 -7.01 -5.31
CA ILE A 232 -8.03 -7.73 -4.93
C ILE A 232 -9.28 -7.20 -5.65
N LEU A 233 -9.36 -5.89 -5.95
CA LEU A 233 -10.43 -5.33 -6.80
C LEU A 233 -10.13 -5.44 -8.30
N GLY A 234 -8.85 -5.47 -8.69
CA GLY A 234 -8.44 -5.46 -10.10
C GLY A 234 -8.88 -6.71 -10.84
N GLN A 235 -8.75 -7.90 -10.25
CA GLN A 235 -8.99 -9.18 -10.94
C GLN A 235 -10.42 -9.34 -11.48
N GLY A 236 -11.42 -8.79 -10.79
CA GLY A 236 -12.80 -8.81 -11.29
C GLY A 236 -13.02 -7.84 -12.46
N ILE A 237 -12.58 -6.58 -12.29
CA ILE A 237 -12.75 -5.51 -13.30
C ILE A 237 -11.98 -5.81 -14.60
N VAL A 238 -10.96 -6.67 -14.53
CA VAL A 238 -10.17 -7.11 -15.68
C VAL A 238 -11.03 -7.64 -16.83
N SER A 239 -12.14 -8.32 -16.54
CA SER A 239 -13.01 -8.87 -17.59
C SER A 239 -13.89 -7.88 -18.30
N ILE A 240 -14.15 -6.71 -17.70
CA ILE A 240 -15.02 -5.67 -18.25
C ILE A 240 -14.19 -4.72 -19.13
N GLN A 241 -13.25 -3.99 -18.53
CA GLN A 241 -12.46 -2.95 -19.21
C GLN A 241 -10.94 -3.04 -18.92
N GLY A 242 -10.53 -3.90 -17.99
CA GLY A 242 -9.16 -3.93 -17.47
C GLY A 242 -9.02 -3.16 -16.16
N PRO A 243 -7.95 -3.40 -15.38
CA PRO A 243 -7.72 -2.72 -14.11
C PRO A 243 -7.43 -1.24 -14.33
N PHE A 244 -7.76 -0.39 -13.34
CA PHE A 244 -7.32 1.00 -13.33
C PHE A 244 -5.81 1.09 -13.08
N TYR A 245 -5.22 2.23 -13.46
CA TYR A 245 -3.83 2.53 -13.13
C TYR A 245 -3.69 2.67 -11.61
N GLY A 246 -2.80 1.87 -11.03
CA GLY A 246 -2.54 1.81 -9.59
C GLY A 246 -1.13 2.26 -9.23
N GLY A 247 -0.58 3.29 -9.89
CA GLY A 247 0.65 3.97 -9.48
C GLY A 247 1.98 3.30 -9.83
N THR A 248 2.07 1.96 -9.79
CA THR A 248 3.33 1.20 -9.96
C THR A 248 3.16 -0.05 -10.83
N GLY A 249 4.28 -0.60 -11.34
CA GLY A 249 4.30 -1.86 -12.10
C GLY A 249 3.49 -1.86 -13.40
N CYS A 250 3.27 -0.68 -13.99
CA CYS A 250 2.41 -0.50 -15.15
C CYS A 250 3.19 -0.07 -16.39
N PHE A 251 2.80 -0.59 -17.55
CA PHE A 251 3.33 -0.20 -18.85
C PHE A 251 2.30 0.63 -19.63
N HIS A 252 2.67 1.85 -19.99
CA HIS A 252 1.81 2.74 -20.75
C HIS A 252 2.34 2.91 -22.17
N ARG A 253 1.44 2.86 -23.17
CA ARG A 253 1.80 3.31 -24.51
C ARG A 253 1.99 4.82 -24.49
N ARG A 254 3.09 5.33 -25.04
CA ARG A 254 3.41 6.76 -25.06
C ARG A 254 2.26 7.65 -25.60
N ARG A 255 1.57 7.18 -26.65
CA ARG A 255 0.39 7.86 -27.22
C ARG A 255 -0.78 8.02 -26.24
N VAL A 256 -0.94 7.09 -25.29
CA VAL A 256 -1.99 7.17 -24.25
C VAL A 256 -1.70 8.32 -23.30
N ILE A 257 -0.43 8.48 -22.90
CA ILE A 257 0.01 9.56 -22.01
C ILE A 257 -0.20 10.92 -22.66
N TYR A 258 0.06 11.04 -23.96
CA TYR A 258 -0.24 12.27 -24.73
C TYR A 258 -1.74 12.49 -25.00
N GLY A 259 -2.61 11.62 -24.48
CA GLY A 259 -4.05 11.78 -24.56
C GLY A 259 -4.67 11.43 -25.91
N ALA A 260 -3.94 10.74 -26.79
CA ALA A 260 -4.44 10.32 -28.10
C ALA A 260 -5.56 9.28 -27.97
N LEU A 261 -6.48 9.28 -28.93
CA LEU A 261 -7.55 8.28 -29.04
C LEU A 261 -7.01 6.95 -29.61
N PRO A 262 -7.69 5.82 -29.32
CA PRO A 262 -7.48 4.57 -30.03
C PRO A 262 -7.68 4.78 -31.55
N LYS A 263 -7.01 3.97 -32.38
CA LYS A 263 -7.01 4.13 -33.84
C LYS A 263 -8.38 4.05 -34.53
N ASN A 264 -9.45 3.67 -33.83
CA ASN A 264 -10.79 3.37 -34.38
C ASN A 264 -11.94 4.11 -33.65
N VAL A 265 -11.71 5.28 -33.05
CA VAL A 265 -12.75 6.00 -32.28
C VAL A 265 -12.83 7.47 -32.70
N ASP A 266 -13.99 7.90 -33.20
CA ASP A 266 -14.29 9.29 -33.52
C ASP A 266 -14.66 10.12 -32.29
N SER A 267 -14.29 11.40 -32.33
CA SER A 267 -14.15 12.28 -31.16
C SER A 267 -15.47 12.83 -30.62
N LYS A 268 -15.97 12.26 -29.52
CA LYS A 268 -16.82 12.97 -28.54
C LYS A 268 -16.58 12.42 -27.14
N LYS A 269 -15.79 13.10 -26.28
CA LYS A 269 -15.91 13.01 -24.81
C LYS A 269 -15.08 14.04 -24.05
N LYS A 270 -15.70 14.56 -22.97
CA LYS A 270 -15.26 15.64 -22.08
C LYS A 270 -14.32 15.15 -20.98
N ASN A 271 -13.49 16.07 -20.47
CA ASN A 271 -12.58 15.87 -19.34
C ASN A 271 -13.33 15.91 -18.00
N ALA A 272 -12.97 15.02 -17.07
CA ALA A 272 -13.27 15.14 -15.64
C ALA A 272 -11.94 15.13 -14.87
N ARG A 273 -11.80 15.99 -13.85
CA ARG A 273 -10.67 15.97 -12.90
C ARG A 273 -11.19 15.54 -11.53
N SER A 274 -10.49 14.61 -10.90
CA SER A 274 -10.67 14.16 -9.51
C SER A 274 -9.29 14.00 -8.85
N MET A 275 -9.25 14.11 -7.53
CA MET A 275 -8.08 14.31 -6.66
C MET A 275 -7.24 13.06 -6.33
N ASP A 276 -7.47 11.92 -6.99
CA ASP A 276 -6.55 10.76 -6.98
C ASP A 276 -5.87 10.63 -8.33
N GLU A 277 -4.62 11.10 -8.49
CA GLU A 277 -3.97 11.18 -9.80
C GLU A 277 -3.91 9.83 -10.52
N ASP A 278 -3.59 8.72 -9.83
CA ASP A 278 -3.42 7.41 -10.47
C ASP A 278 -4.74 6.84 -11.01
N ILE A 279 -5.73 6.64 -10.14
CA ILE A 279 -7.02 6.03 -10.51
C ILE A 279 -7.79 6.98 -11.44
N SER A 280 -7.77 8.29 -11.18
CA SER A 280 -8.38 9.30 -12.06
C SER A 280 -7.75 9.32 -13.45
N THR A 281 -6.42 9.18 -13.54
CA THR A 281 -5.73 9.04 -14.83
C THR A 281 -6.15 7.75 -15.52
N GLY A 282 -6.22 6.63 -14.79
CA GLY A 282 -6.72 5.36 -15.32
C GLY A 282 -8.14 5.45 -15.86
N MET A 283 -9.06 6.07 -15.12
CA MET A 283 -10.44 6.33 -15.55
C MET A 283 -10.50 7.24 -16.79
N THR A 284 -9.68 8.30 -16.82
CA THR A 284 -9.60 9.21 -17.96
C THR A 284 -9.13 8.47 -19.22
N ILE A 285 -8.11 7.62 -19.10
CA ILE A 285 -7.60 6.79 -20.20
C ILE A 285 -8.68 5.84 -20.70
N GLN A 286 -9.36 5.12 -19.80
CA GLN A 286 -10.41 4.18 -20.18
C GLN A 286 -11.65 4.88 -20.76
N SER A 287 -11.99 6.08 -20.28
CA SER A 287 -13.11 6.89 -20.81
C SER A 287 -12.91 7.29 -22.27
N LYS A 288 -11.65 7.40 -22.70
CA LYS A 288 -11.23 7.64 -24.10
C LYS A 288 -11.26 6.37 -24.96
N GLY A 289 -11.68 5.23 -24.42
CA GLY A 289 -11.82 3.97 -25.15
C GLY A 289 -10.60 3.05 -25.09
N TRP A 290 -9.56 3.41 -24.33
CA TRP A 290 -8.43 2.50 -24.11
C TRP A 290 -8.82 1.36 -23.15
N ARG A 291 -8.24 0.18 -23.38
CA ARG A 291 -8.38 -0.99 -22.49
C ARG A 291 -7.05 -1.28 -21.81
N SER A 292 -7.11 -1.80 -20.59
CA SER A 292 -5.94 -2.26 -19.83
C SER A 292 -5.98 -3.78 -19.66
N ALA A 293 -4.84 -4.38 -19.34
CA ALA A 293 -4.71 -5.79 -19.05
C ALA A 293 -3.89 -5.99 -17.77
N TYR A 294 -4.21 -7.04 -17.02
CA TYR A 294 -3.48 -7.42 -15.81
C TYR A 294 -2.73 -8.72 -16.08
N CYS A 295 -1.41 -8.70 -15.92
CA CYS A 295 -0.56 -9.89 -16.05
C CYS A 295 0.07 -10.21 -14.70
N SER A 296 -0.07 -11.45 -14.25
CA SER A 296 0.54 -11.95 -13.02
C SER A 296 1.48 -13.11 -13.37
N PRO A 297 2.74 -12.81 -13.76
CA PRO A 297 3.74 -13.83 -14.02
C PRO A 297 4.13 -14.56 -12.73
N ASP A 298 4.71 -15.75 -12.88
CA ASP A 298 5.28 -16.56 -11.80
C ASP A 298 6.74 -16.88 -12.18
N PRO A 299 7.75 -16.42 -11.41
CA PRO A 299 7.63 -15.62 -10.18
C PRO A 299 7.11 -14.17 -10.43
N PRO A 300 6.68 -13.45 -9.37
CA PRO A 300 6.22 -12.06 -9.50
C PRO A 300 7.29 -11.14 -10.13
N ALA A 301 6.91 -10.37 -11.15
CA ALA A 301 7.84 -9.50 -11.87
C ALA A 301 8.23 -8.21 -11.12
N PHE A 302 7.38 -7.75 -10.21
CA PHE A 302 7.64 -6.55 -9.41
C PHE A 302 7.42 -6.87 -7.93
N LEU A 303 8.47 -6.68 -7.14
CA LEU A 303 8.44 -6.77 -5.69
C LEU A 303 8.88 -5.44 -5.09
N GLY A 304 8.30 -5.07 -3.97
CA GLY A 304 8.62 -3.84 -3.26
C GLY A 304 8.48 -4.00 -1.75
N CYS A 305 9.04 -3.06 -1.00
CA CYS A 305 8.91 -3.02 0.44
C CYS A 305 7.50 -2.54 0.83
N ALA A 306 6.78 -3.32 1.63
CA ALA A 306 5.53 -2.90 2.23
C ALA A 306 5.80 -2.23 3.59
N PRO A 307 4.94 -1.29 4.04
CA PRO A 307 5.01 -0.78 5.40
C PRO A 307 4.98 -1.92 6.43
N THR A 308 5.92 -1.92 7.36
CA THR A 308 6.12 -3.00 8.35
C THR A 308 5.34 -2.77 9.65
N GLY A 309 4.96 -1.51 9.93
CA GLY A 309 4.26 -1.11 11.15
C GLY A 309 2.78 -0.75 10.96
N GLY A 310 2.03 -0.82 12.07
CA GLY A 310 0.62 -0.40 12.14
C GLY A 310 0.39 1.07 11.76
N PRO A 311 1.18 2.04 12.27
CA PRO A 311 0.95 3.46 11.98
C PRO A 311 1.16 3.80 10.50
N ALA A 312 2.29 3.38 9.92
CA ALA A 312 2.60 3.62 8.51
C ALA A 312 1.55 2.99 7.57
N SER A 313 1.11 1.76 7.89
CA SER A 313 0.05 1.08 7.14
C SER A 313 -1.28 1.84 7.20
N LEU A 314 -1.74 2.22 8.41
CA LEU A 314 -3.02 2.92 8.57
C LEU A 314 -2.99 4.33 7.96
N ASN A 315 -1.87 5.05 8.07
CA ASN A 315 -1.70 6.36 7.43
C ASN A 315 -1.74 6.24 5.90
N GLN A 316 -1.11 5.21 5.33
CA GLN A 316 -1.23 4.92 3.90
C GLN A 316 -2.68 4.65 3.50
N MET A 317 -3.41 3.85 4.28
CA MET A 317 -4.81 3.52 4.01
C MET A 317 -5.76 4.72 4.20
N LYS A 318 -5.43 5.65 5.11
CA LYS A 318 -6.11 6.93 5.26
C LYS A 318 -5.95 7.80 4.01
N ARG A 319 -4.78 7.79 3.36
CA ARG A 319 -4.57 8.56 2.12
C ARG A 319 -5.43 8.03 0.97
N TRP A 320 -5.51 6.70 0.82
CA TRP A 320 -6.39 6.10 -0.19
C TRP A 320 -7.87 6.36 0.09
N SER A 321 -8.27 6.48 1.36
CA SER A 321 -9.65 6.83 1.67
C SER A 321 -9.99 8.28 1.36
N THR A 322 -9.05 9.21 1.51
CA THR A 322 -9.27 10.62 1.15
C THR A 322 -9.42 10.86 -0.36
N GLY A 323 -8.83 10.00 -1.20
CA GLY A 323 -8.83 10.15 -2.65
C GLY A 323 -10.03 9.53 -3.39
N LEU A 324 -10.58 8.42 -2.86
CA LEU A 324 -11.71 7.67 -3.45
C LEU A 324 -13.09 8.15 -2.93
N LEU A 325 -13.21 9.48 -2.81
CA LEU A 325 -14.24 10.27 -2.12
C LEU A 325 -15.67 9.69 -2.10
N GLU A 326 -16.21 9.25 -3.25
CA GLU A 326 -17.63 8.88 -3.35
C GLU A 326 -17.94 7.43 -2.96
N ILE A 327 -16.98 6.51 -3.06
CA ILE A 327 -17.22 5.08 -2.83
C ILE A 327 -16.96 4.69 -1.37
N LEU A 328 -16.09 5.41 -0.65
CA LEU A 328 -15.61 5.00 0.68
C LEU A 328 -16.26 5.70 1.88
N VAL A 329 -16.75 6.94 1.71
CA VAL A 329 -17.60 7.62 2.72
C VAL A 329 -18.76 6.73 3.13
N SER A 330 -19.25 5.95 2.15
CA SER A 330 -20.35 5.03 2.31
C SER A 330 -20.08 3.81 3.20
N LYS A 331 -18.83 3.35 3.36
CA LYS A 331 -18.56 2.10 4.09
C LYS A 331 -18.17 2.31 5.54
N SER A 332 -17.47 3.39 5.88
CA SER A 332 -16.92 3.57 7.23
C SER A 332 -17.99 3.76 8.30
N ILE A 333 -19.00 4.60 8.04
CA ILE A 333 -20.05 4.92 9.02
C ILE A 333 -20.96 3.69 9.29
N PRO A 334 -21.51 2.99 8.28
CA PRO A 334 -22.32 1.80 8.53
C PRO A 334 -21.57 0.69 9.27
N GLU A 335 -20.27 0.51 8.96
CA GLU A 335 -19.39 -0.43 9.66
C GLU A 335 -19.19 -0.08 11.12
N LEU A 336 -18.95 1.20 11.43
CA LEU A 336 -18.81 1.66 12.82
C LEU A 336 -20.11 1.44 13.61
N ILE A 337 -21.27 1.72 13.01
CA ILE A 337 -22.57 1.48 13.63
C ILE A 337 -22.74 -0.02 13.92
N TYR A 338 -22.46 -0.89 12.96
CA TYR A 338 -22.55 -2.35 13.15
C TYR A 338 -21.55 -2.88 14.18
N ALA A 339 -20.37 -2.26 14.27
CA ALA A 339 -19.38 -2.61 15.27
C ALA A 339 -19.77 -2.17 16.69
N LEU A 340 -20.69 -1.22 16.86
CA LEU A 340 -21.18 -0.75 18.17
C LEU A 340 -22.56 -1.31 18.54
N LEU A 341 -23.36 -1.74 17.55
CA LEU A 341 -24.73 -2.20 17.74
C LEU A 341 -24.87 -3.37 18.75
N PRO A 342 -24.02 -4.43 18.72
CA PRO A 342 -24.11 -5.50 19.72
C PRO A 342 -23.90 -4.99 21.14
N ALA A 343 -22.94 -4.07 21.34
CA ALA A 343 -22.70 -3.47 22.65
C ALA A 343 -23.87 -2.60 23.11
N TYR A 344 -24.43 -1.78 22.20
CA TYR A 344 -25.63 -0.98 22.50
C TYR A 344 -26.79 -1.87 22.97
N CYS A 345 -27.07 -2.95 22.25
CA CYS A 345 -28.16 -3.87 22.59
C CYS A 345 -27.95 -4.54 23.94
N ILE A 346 -26.73 -4.99 24.24
CA ILE A 346 -26.38 -5.53 25.56
C ILE A 346 -26.56 -4.45 26.64
N ILE A 347 -26.09 -3.22 26.45
CA ILE A 347 -26.15 -2.19 27.51
C ILE A 347 -27.59 -1.74 27.79
N THR A 348 -28.40 -1.60 26.75
CA THR A 348 -29.81 -1.17 26.84
C THR A 348 -30.77 -2.32 27.13
N ASN A 349 -30.26 -3.55 27.21
CA ASN A 349 -31.06 -4.76 27.31
C ASN A 349 -32.12 -4.87 26.19
N SER A 350 -31.74 -4.51 24.97
CA SER A 350 -32.55 -4.63 23.75
C SER A 350 -32.00 -5.74 22.84
N HIS A 351 -32.72 -6.05 21.78
CA HIS A 351 -32.31 -7.06 20.78
C HIS A 351 -32.42 -6.46 19.37
N PHE A 352 -31.51 -6.87 18.48
CA PHE A 352 -31.58 -6.52 17.06
C PHE A 352 -31.69 -7.76 16.17
N LEU A 353 -31.35 -8.94 16.70
CA LEU A 353 -31.54 -10.21 16.03
C LEU A 353 -32.79 -10.93 16.55
N PRO A 354 -33.43 -11.76 15.72
CA PRO A 354 -34.46 -12.69 16.19
C PRO A 354 -33.96 -13.56 17.34
N LYS A 355 -34.86 -14.05 18.18
CA LYS A 355 -34.45 -14.95 19.27
C LYS A 355 -33.94 -16.28 18.73
N VAL A 356 -33.05 -16.92 19.48
CA VAL A 356 -32.47 -18.24 19.09
C VAL A 356 -33.56 -19.31 18.96
N HIS A 357 -34.69 -19.16 19.67
CA HIS A 357 -35.84 -20.06 19.56
C HIS A 357 -36.76 -19.74 18.36
N GLU A 358 -36.62 -18.58 17.74
CA GLU A 358 -37.42 -18.19 16.57
C GLU A 358 -36.74 -18.71 15.30
N PRO A 359 -37.48 -19.36 14.38
CA PRO A 359 -36.91 -19.86 13.12
C PRO A 359 -36.32 -18.74 12.26
N ALA A 360 -36.73 -17.49 12.47
CA ALA A 360 -36.21 -16.33 11.77
C ALA A 360 -34.70 -16.10 11.98
N ILE A 361 -34.09 -16.58 13.08
CA ILE A 361 -32.64 -16.48 13.33
C ILE A 361 -31.80 -17.23 12.28
N LEU A 362 -32.40 -18.22 11.61
CA LEU A 362 -31.73 -18.98 10.56
C LEU A 362 -31.33 -18.11 9.38
N ILE A 363 -32.07 -17.04 9.08
CA ILE A 363 -31.78 -16.15 7.96
C ILE A 363 -30.44 -15.42 8.18
N PRO A 364 -30.25 -14.58 9.22
CA PRO A 364 -28.98 -13.89 9.45
C PRO A 364 -27.83 -14.86 9.73
N ALA A 365 -28.09 -15.99 10.42
CA ALA A 365 -27.08 -17.02 10.65
C ALA A 365 -26.58 -17.64 9.34
N SER A 366 -27.49 -17.96 8.41
CA SER A 366 -27.14 -18.52 7.10
C SER A 366 -26.38 -17.52 6.25
N VAL A 367 -26.80 -16.25 6.21
CA VAL A 367 -26.10 -15.20 5.45
C VAL A 367 -24.67 -15.01 5.99
N PHE A 368 -24.51 -14.99 7.31
CA PHE A 368 -23.19 -14.91 7.95
C PHE A 368 -22.31 -16.12 7.59
N ALA A 369 -22.85 -17.34 7.66
CA ALA A 369 -22.13 -18.55 7.32
C ALA A 369 -21.71 -18.57 5.83
N ILE A 370 -22.65 -18.29 4.92
CA ILE A 370 -22.41 -18.25 3.48
C ILE A 370 -21.32 -17.24 3.14
N TYR A 371 -21.38 -16.02 3.69
CA TYR A 371 -20.36 -15.00 3.44
C TYR A 371 -18.95 -15.43 3.90
N ASN A 372 -18.84 -15.99 5.11
CA ASN A 372 -17.55 -16.42 5.64
C ASN A 372 -16.99 -17.63 4.87
N ILE A 373 -17.83 -18.60 4.51
CA ILE A 373 -17.43 -19.76 3.70
C ILE A 373 -17.02 -19.30 2.30
N TYR A 374 -17.82 -18.46 1.64
CA TYR A 374 -17.51 -17.92 0.32
C TYR A 374 -16.16 -17.20 0.30
N THR A 375 -15.93 -16.29 1.24
CA THR A 375 -14.68 -15.53 1.32
C THR A 375 -13.49 -16.42 1.64
N LEU A 376 -13.66 -17.44 2.49
CA LEU A 376 -12.60 -18.41 2.81
C LEU A 376 -12.23 -19.25 1.57
N LEU A 377 -13.23 -19.76 0.84
CA LEU A 377 -13.01 -20.52 -0.40
C LEU A 377 -12.33 -19.67 -1.48
N GLU A 378 -12.68 -18.38 -1.58
CA GLU A 378 -12.01 -17.45 -2.50
C GLU A 378 -10.51 -17.30 -2.17
N HIS A 379 -10.15 -17.22 -0.88
CA HIS A 379 -8.75 -17.14 -0.47
C HIS A 379 -7.98 -18.42 -0.81
N PHE A 380 -8.59 -19.59 -0.60
CA PHE A 380 -7.98 -20.86 -0.99
C PHE A 380 -7.81 -20.99 -2.51
N ARG A 381 -8.77 -20.51 -3.31
CA ARG A 381 -8.64 -20.48 -4.78
C ARG A 381 -7.48 -19.59 -5.25
N CYS A 382 -7.16 -18.55 -4.48
CA CYS A 382 -6.00 -17.68 -4.72
C CYS A 382 -4.68 -18.23 -4.15
N GLY A 383 -4.67 -19.46 -3.59
CA GLY A 383 -3.49 -20.06 -2.97
C GLY A 383 -3.09 -19.45 -1.61
N LEU A 384 -4.00 -18.72 -0.95
CA LEU A 384 -3.76 -18.10 0.35
C LEU A 384 -4.22 -19.00 1.50
N SER A 385 -3.62 -18.85 2.68
CA SER A 385 -3.94 -19.66 3.87
C SER A 385 -5.18 -19.17 4.62
N ALA A 386 -5.78 -20.03 5.46
CA ALA A 386 -6.86 -19.64 6.36
C ALA A 386 -6.44 -18.52 7.34
N ARG A 387 -5.17 -18.50 7.73
CA ARG A 387 -4.59 -17.41 8.54
C ARG A 387 -4.60 -16.09 7.77
N ALA A 388 -4.27 -16.11 6.47
CA ALA A 388 -4.34 -14.92 5.63
C ALA A 388 -5.79 -14.41 5.51
N TRP A 389 -6.77 -15.30 5.35
CA TRP A 389 -8.20 -14.94 5.38
C TRP A 389 -8.60 -14.30 6.71
N TRP A 390 -8.22 -14.90 7.85
CA TRP A 390 -8.55 -14.33 9.17
C TRP A 390 -7.91 -12.96 9.39
N ASN A 391 -6.62 -12.82 9.04
CA ASN A 391 -5.92 -11.54 9.08
C ASN A 391 -6.58 -10.50 8.17
N TYR A 392 -7.10 -10.92 7.00
CA TYR A 392 -7.85 -10.06 6.10
C TYR A 392 -9.14 -9.54 6.75
N GLN A 393 -9.91 -10.41 7.42
CA GLN A 393 -11.12 -10.01 8.14
C GLN A 393 -10.81 -8.98 9.24
N GLN A 394 -9.82 -9.25 10.09
CA GLN A 394 -9.39 -8.31 11.15
C GLN A 394 -8.96 -6.96 10.57
N THR A 395 -8.08 -6.99 9.57
CA THR A 395 -7.55 -5.78 8.95
C THR A 395 -8.66 -4.98 8.26
N ALA A 396 -9.66 -5.62 7.65
CA ALA A 396 -10.79 -4.94 7.03
C ALA A 396 -11.60 -4.11 8.06
N ARG A 397 -11.93 -4.69 9.22
CA ARG A 397 -12.66 -3.98 10.30
C ARG A 397 -11.83 -2.85 10.90
N ILE A 398 -10.55 -3.10 11.18
CA ILE A 398 -9.62 -2.09 11.72
C ILE A 398 -9.46 -0.92 10.73
N LYS A 399 -9.27 -1.19 9.43
CA LYS A 399 -9.16 -0.14 8.41
C LYS A 399 -10.42 0.72 8.35
N SER A 400 -11.59 0.09 8.43
CA SER A 400 -12.87 0.80 8.39
C SER A 400 -13.10 1.69 9.61
N ALA A 401 -12.83 1.17 10.81
CA ALA A 401 -13.01 1.90 12.07
C ALA A 401 -11.97 3.01 12.27
N CYS A 402 -10.74 2.82 11.81
CA CYS A 402 -9.64 3.76 12.02
C CYS A 402 -9.37 4.64 10.79
N ALA A 403 -8.71 4.08 9.78
CA ALA A 403 -8.17 4.84 8.66
C ALA A 403 -9.26 5.48 7.78
N TRP A 404 -10.33 4.75 7.49
CA TRP A 404 -11.43 5.27 6.68
C TRP A 404 -12.23 6.33 7.41
N LEU A 405 -12.49 6.14 8.71
CA LEU A 405 -13.20 7.12 9.53
C LEU A 405 -12.46 8.46 9.55
N PHE A 406 -11.14 8.43 9.78
CA PHE A 406 -10.31 9.64 9.72
C PHE A 406 -10.23 10.25 8.32
N GLY A 407 -10.21 9.42 7.27
CA GLY A 407 -10.27 9.91 5.89
C GLY A 407 -11.55 10.70 5.63
N VAL A 408 -12.71 10.13 6.01
CA VAL A 408 -14.02 10.80 5.90
C VAL A 408 -14.04 12.10 6.69
N LEU A 409 -13.52 12.10 7.93
CA LEU A 409 -13.44 13.32 8.74
C LEU A 409 -12.56 14.39 8.08
N SER A 410 -11.39 14.03 7.57
CA SER A 410 -10.50 14.95 6.86
C SER A 410 -11.16 15.56 5.62
N ILE A 411 -11.92 14.77 4.88
CA ILE A 411 -12.72 15.24 3.74
C ILE A 411 -13.81 16.20 4.19
N LEU A 412 -14.58 15.85 5.23
CA LEU A 412 -15.66 16.69 5.74
C LEU A 412 -15.11 18.04 6.18
N LEU A 413 -14.01 18.06 6.92
CA LEU A 413 -13.33 19.29 7.35
C LEU A 413 -12.87 20.12 6.15
N LYS A 414 -12.39 19.48 5.08
CA LYS A 414 -12.01 20.16 3.84
C LYS A 414 -13.21 20.75 3.11
N VAL A 415 -14.30 20.00 2.96
CA VAL A 415 -15.55 20.47 2.33
C VAL A 415 -16.13 21.65 3.10
N LEU A 416 -16.00 21.65 4.43
CA LEU A 416 -16.39 22.76 5.30
C LEU A 416 -15.40 23.94 5.29
N GLY A 417 -14.27 23.85 4.58
CA GLY A 417 -13.26 24.90 4.52
C GLY A 417 -12.46 25.11 5.81
N ILE A 418 -12.50 24.15 6.75
CA ILE A 418 -11.88 24.27 8.07
C ILE A 418 -10.39 23.87 8.03
N SER A 419 -9.98 22.99 7.12
CA SER A 419 -8.61 22.48 7.06
C SER A 419 -8.20 22.01 5.66
N ASP A 420 -6.95 22.28 5.29
CA ASP A 420 -6.32 21.69 4.11
C ASP A 420 -5.82 20.28 4.39
N THR A 421 -6.12 19.34 3.49
CA THR A 421 -5.59 17.97 3.56
C THR A 421 -4.11 17.96 3.15
N VAL A 422 -3.20 18.01 4.12
CA VAL A 422 -1.76 17.88 3.86
C VAL A 422 -1.42 16.44 3.52
N PHE A 423 -0.78 16.23 2.36
CA PHE A 423 -0.19 14.95 1.99
C PHE A 423 1.09 14.76 2.80
N GLU A 424 1.01 13.97 3.87
CA GLU A 424 2.19 13.48 4.56
C GLU A 424 2.89 12.44 3.67
N ILE A 425 4.22 12.34 3.67
CA ILE A 425 4.94 11.28 2.93
C ILE A 425 5.10 10.07 3.86
N THR A 426 4.90 8.85 3.36
CA THR A 426 5.12 7.63 4.18
C THR A 426 6.57 7.27 4.13
N LYS A 427 7.18 7.05 5.29
CA LYS A 427 8.55 6.55 5.39
C LYS A 427 8.65 5.17 4.74
N LYS A 428 9.65 4.98 3.86
CA LYS A 428 10.01 3.67 3.32
C LYS A 428 11.04 3.05 4.27
N GLU A 429 10.62 2.02 5.00
CA GLU A 429 11.53 1.29 5.88
C GLU A 429 12.06 0.04 5.16
N GLN A 430 13.38 -0.13 5.16
CA GLN A 430 14.02 -1.42 4.95
C GLN A 430 14.13 -2.10 6.31
N SER A 431 13.87 -3.41 6.37
CA SER A 431 14.22 -4.23 7.53
C SER A 431 15.68 -3.96 7.87
N THR A 432 15.95 -3.54 9.10
CA THR A 432 17.28 -3.12 9.54
C THR A 432 18.34 -4.17 9.20
N ALA A 433 19.51 -3.72 8.75
CA ALA A 433 20.70 -4.55 8.46
C ALA A 433 21.24 -5.35 9.68
N ASN A 434 20.59 -5.26 10.83
CA ASN A 434 20.85 -6.14 11.96
C ASN A 434 20.16 -7.47 11.68
N GLY A 435 20.91 -8.43 11.14
CA GLY A 435 20.47 -9.77 10.70
C GLY A 435 19.87 -10.69 11.76
N GLN A 436 19.12 -10.17 12.74
CA GLN A 436 18.12 -10.97 13.43
C GLN A 436 16.90 -11.11 12.49
N PRO A 437 16.46 -12.34 12.16
CA PRO A 437 15.08 -12.50 11.72
C PRO A 437 14.22 -11.91 12.83
N ASP A 438 13.54 -10.80 12.53
CA ASP A 438 12.68 -10.14 13.51
C ASP A 438 11.64 -11.19 13.94
N ALA A 439 11.80 -11.74 15.15
CA ALA A 439 10.88 -12.72 15.70
C ALA A 439 9.44 -12.15 15.80
N ASP A 440 9.33 -10.83 15.69
CA ASP A 440 8.09 -10.05 15.66
C ASP A 440 7.63 -9.64 14.24
N MET A 441 8.22 -10.18 13.16
CA MET A 441 7.80 -9.83 11.78
C MET A 441 6.30 -10.15 11.59
N GLY A 442 5.48 -9.10 11.42
CA GLY A 442 4.02 -9.19 11.28
C GLY A 442 3.22 -8.90 12.55
N ARG A 443 3.86 -8.51 13.66
CA ARG A 443 3.16 -8.03 14.85
C ARG A 443 2.70 -6.58 14.67
N PHE A 444 1.44 -6.32 14.97
CA PHE A 444 0.85 -4.99 14.86
C PHE A 444 1.46 -4.03 15.90
N THR A 445 1.91 -2.86 15.44
CA THR A 445 2.53 -1.81 16.28
C THR A 445 1.63 -0.58 16.42
N PHE A 446 1.88 0.22 17.45
CA PHE A 446 1.13 1.44 17.77
C PHE A 446 2.09 2.62 17.97
N ASP A 447 1.57 3.83 17.78
CA ASP A 447 2.25 5.09 18.10
C ASP A 447 1.25 6.09 18.71
N GLU A 448 1.70 7.33 18.99
CA GLU A 448 0.86 8.38 19.56
C GLU A 448 -0.21 8.95 18.59
N SER A 449 -0.35 8.39 17.39
CA SER A 449 -1.30 8.87 16.39
C SER A 449 -2.75 8.73 16.87
N PRO A 450 -3.60 9.74 16.64
CA PRO A 450 -5.01 9.67 16.99
C PRO A 450 -5.78 8.64 16.15
N ILE A 451 -5.19 8.12 15.06
CA ILE A 451 -5.82 7.13 14.17
C ILE A 451 -6.23 5.84 14.88
N PHE A 452 -5.58 5.50 16.01
CA PHE A 452 -5.89 4.32 16.82
C PHE A 452 -7.05 4.52 17.80
N MET A 453 -7.47 5.77 18.05
CA MET A 453 -8.49 6.08 19.05
C MET A 453 -9.86 5.42 18.76
N PRO A 454 -10.41 5.46 17.53
CA PRO A 454 -11.73 4.88 17.28
C PRO A 454 -11.75 3.36 17.45
N GLY A 455 -10.74 2.65 16.92
CA GLY A 455 -10.63 1.19 17.09
C GLY A 455 -10.47 0.78 18.56
N THR A 456 -9.70 1.56 19.33
CA THR A 456 -9.57 1.35 20.78
C THR A 456 -10.90 1.59 21.50
N THR A 457 -11.63 2.64 21.11
CA THR A 457 -12.94 2.97 21.68
C THR A 457 -13.97 1.87 21.43
N VAL A 458 -14.07 1.37 20.18
CA VAL A 458 -14.96 0.25 19.82
C VAL A 458 -14.65 -0.97 20.68
N LEU A 459 -13.37 -1.34 20.84
CA LEU A 459 -12.97 -2.45 21.69
C LEU A 459 -13.39 -2.24 23.15
N LEU A 460 -13.12 -1.06 23.73
CA LEU A 460 -13.47 -0.77 25.12
C LEU A 460 -14.98 -0.77 25.35
N VAL A 461 -15.78 -0.30 24.37
CA VAL A 461 -17.24 -0.35 24.44
C VAL A 461 -17.74 -1.80 24.45
N GLN A 462 -17.17 -2.67 23.61
CA GLN A 462 -17.54 -4.09 23.58
C GLN A 462 -17.17 -4.80 24.88
N LEU A 463 -15.98 -4.56 25.42
CA LEU A 463 -15.56 -5.10 26.73
C LEU A 463 -16.45 -4.60 27.88
N ALA A 464 -16.81 -3.32 27.88
CA ALA A 464 -17.70 -2.73 28.88
C ALA A 464 -19.11 -3.35 28.83
N ALA A 465 -19.65 -3.57 27.62
CA ALA A 465 -20.94 -4.23 27.44
C ALA A 465 -20.94 -5.66 28.00
N LEU A 466 -19.92 -6.46 27.66
CA LEU A 466 -19.76 -7.82 28.19
C LEU A 466 -19.57 -7.82 29.71
N ALA A 467 -18.82 -6.87 30.26
CA ALA A 467 -18.65 -6.73 31.72
C ALA A 467 -19.97 -6.36 32.42
N MET A 468 -20.76 -5.44 31.86
CA MET A 468 -22.07 -5.06 32.42
C MET A 468 -23.07 -6.22 32.40
N LEU A 469 -23.06 -7.05 31.36
CA LEU A 469 -23.85 -8.27 31.29
C LEU A 469 -23.40 -9.26 32.38
N MET A 470 -22.09 -9.51 32.50
CA MET A 470 -21.53 -10.42 33.50
C MET A 470 -21.82 -9.98 34.94
N LEU A 471 -21.85 -8.67 35.19
CA LEU A 471 -22.15 -8.08 36.49
C LEU A 471 -23.66 -7.88 36.75
N GLY A 472 -24.53 -8.17 35.77
CA GLY A 472 -25.97 -8.02 35.90
C GLY A 472 -26.46 -6.57 36.08
N ILE A 473 -25.68 -5.58 35.63
CA ILE A 473 -25.98 -4.15 35.86
C ILE A 473 -26.99 -3.62 34.82
N GLN A 474 -27.49 -4.46 33.91
CA GLN A 474 -28.38 -4.04 32.82
C GLN A 474 -29.72 -3.49 33.34
N PRO A 475 -30.35 -2.54 32.61
CA PRO A 475 -31.71 -2.10 32.93
C PRO A 475 -32.70 -3.27 32.81
N ALA A 476 -33.81 -3.19 33.56
CA ALA A 476 -34.91 -4.15 33.42
C ALA A 476 -35.37 -4.18 31.95
N ALA A 477 -35.55 -5.38 31.39
CA ALA A 477 -35.98 -5.50 30.00
C ALA A 477 -37.35 -4.79 29.84
N GLY A 478 -37.48 -3.94 28.82
CA GLY A 478 -38.77 -3.41 28.40
C GLY A 478 -39.64 -4.54 27.83
N GLY A 479 -40.22 -5.37 28.70
CA GLY A 479 -40.99 -6.57 28.35
C GLY A 479 -40.17 -7.88 28.32
N ALA A 480 -40.75 -8.95 27.75
CA ALA A 480 -40.21 -10.31 27.76
C ALA A 480 -38.97 -10.56 26.86
N ASN A 481 -38.32 -9.52 26.34
CA ASN A 481 -37.42 -9.62 25.18
C ASN A 481 -36.08 -8.85 25.34
N GLY A 482 -35.36 -9.11 26.44
CA GLY A 482 -34.02 -8.55 26.71
C GLY A 482 -32.92 -9.03 25.74
N SER A 483 -31.69 -8.53 25.84
CA SER A 483 -30.55 -8.98 25.01
C SER A 483 -30.30 -10.50 25.12
N GLY A 484 -29.99 -11.17 24.00
CA GLY A 484 -29.87 -12.63 23.94
C GLY A 484 -28.47 -13.14 23.62
N LEU A 485 -28.36 -14.46 23.46
CA LEU A 485 -27.10 -15.14 23.11
C LEU A 485 -26.50 -14.65 21.78
N ALA A 486 -27.34 -14.23 20.84
CA ALA A 486 -26.90 -13.75 19.53
C ALA A 486 -26.13 -12.44 19.64
N GLU A 487 -26.62 -11.48 20.43
CA GLU A 487 -25.93 -10.21 20.69
C GLU A 487 -24.58 -10.43 21.38
N VAL A 488 -24.53 -11.35 22.37
CA VAL A 488 -23.30 -11.74 23.06
C VAL A 488 -22.29 -12.35 22.09
N ALA A 489 -22.74 -13.26 21.21
CA ALA A 489 -21.88 -13.86 20.19
C ALA A 489 -21.33 -12.80 19.22
N CYS A 490 -22.15 -11.83 18.79
CA CYS A 490 -21.71 -10.72 17.95
C CYS A 490 -20.69 -9.81 18.67
N SER A 491 -20.90 -9.52 19.95
CA SER A 491 -19.98 -8.72 20.76
C SER A 491 -18.62 -9.42 20.93
N LEU A 492 -18.63 -10.73 21.24
CA LEU A 492 -17.41 -11.55 21.30
C LEU A 492 -16.68 -11.60 19.95
N LEU A 493 -17.43 -11.77 18.85
CA LEU A 493 -16.85 -11.75 17.51
C LEU A 493 -16.23 -10.38 17.17
N ALA A 494 -16.84 -9.27 17.59
CA ALA A 494 -16.25 -7.94 17.44
C ALA A 494 -14.93 -7.82 18.21
N VAL A 495 -14.86 -8.31 19.45
CA VAL A 495 -13.60 -8.36 20.22
C VAL A 495 -12.53 -9.18 19.49
N LEU A 496 -12.90 -10.32 18.88
CA LEU A 496 -11.99 -11.14 18.08
C LEU A 496 -11.50 -10.45 16.80
N TYR A 497 -12.34 -9.63 16.15
CA TYR A 497 -11.89 -8.82 15.02
C TYR A 497 -10.89 -7.72 15.43
N PHE A 498 -11.05 -7.15 16.63
CA PHE A 498 -10.14 -6.17 17.23
C PHE A 498 -9.04 -6.80 18.09
N TRP A 499 -8.76 -8.10 17.92
CA TRP A 499 -7.72 -8.81 18.67
C TRP A 499 -6.34 -8.14 18.70
N PRO A 500 -5.84 -7.51 17.61
CA PRO A 500 -4.58 -6.75 17.66
C PRO A 500 -4.62 -5.59 18.67
N PHE A 501 -5.76 -4.91 18.81
CA PHE A 501 -5.96 -3.83 19.78
C PHE A 501 -6.09 -4.38 21.20
N LEU A 502 -6.72 -5.54 21.38
CA LEU A 502 -6.79 -6.21 22.69
C LEU A 502 -5.39 -6.60 23.18
N ARG A 503 -4.56 -7.18 22.31
CA ARG A 503 -3.14 -7.42 22.62
C ARG A 503 -2.39 -6.11 22.84
N GLY A 504 -2.75 -5.04 22.15
CA GLY A 504 -2.19 -3.71 22.33
C GLY A 504 -2.51 -3.08 23.69
N LEU A 505 -3.71 -3.30 24.24
CA LEU A 505 -4.06 -2.84 25.60
C LEU A 505 -3.18 -3.48 26.68
N LEU A 506 -2.77 -4.73 26.46
CA LEU A 506 -1.88 -5.49 27.36
C LEU A 506 -0.40 -5.42 26.94
N GLY A 507 -0.11 -4.72 25.84
CA GLY A 507 1.22 -4.63 25.24
C GLY A 507 2.10 -3.60 25.93
N LYS A 508 3.42 -3.76 25.76
CA LYS A 508 4.43 -2.77 26.18
C LYS A 508 5.14 -2.18 24.98
N ASP A 509 5.72 -1.00 25.16
CA ASP A 509 6.54 -0.29 24.17
C ASP A 509 5.81 -0.11 22.82
N LYS A 510 6.49 -0.36 21.70
CA LYS A 510 5.95 -0.25 20.32
C LYS A 510 4.76 -1.17 20.02
N TYR A 511 4.50 -2.16 20.88
CA TYR A 511 3.37 -3.09 20.75
C TYR A 511 2.20 -2.73 21.67
N GLY A 512 2.36 -1.76 22.56
CA GLY A 512 1.33 -1.28 23.47
C GLY A 512 0.62 -0.04 22.93
N ILE A 513 -0.69 0.07 23.13
CA ILE A 513 -1.43 1.30 22.83
C ILE A 513 -1.00 2.37 23.84
N PRO A 514 -0.60 3.58 23.40
CA PRO A 514 -0.20 4.64 24.34
C PRO A 514 -1.30 4.97 25.35
N LEU A 515 -0.90 5.18 26.61
CA LEU A 515 -1.83 5.50 27.70
C LEU A 515 -2.72 6.70 27.39
N LYS A 516 -2.18 7.75 26.74
CA LYS A 516 -2.96 8.92 26.29
C LYS A 516 -4.13 8.51 25.38
N THR A 517 -3.91 7.56 24.47
CA THR A 517 -4.93 7.05 23.55
C THR A 517 -5.94 6.19 24.31
N ILE A 518 -5.50 5.35 25.26
CA ILE A 518 -6.38 4.55 26.12
C ILE A 518 -7.30 5.45 26.94
N TYR A 519 -6.77 6.47 27.64
CA TYR A 519 -7.57 7.38 28.45
C TYR A 519 -8.62 8.14 27.64
N LYS A 520 -8.23 8.68 26.46
CA LYS A 520 -9.18 9.35 25.55
C LYS A 520 -10.27 8.38 25.06
N SER A 521 -9.88 7.17 24.69
CA SER A 521 -10.82 6.14 24.21
C SER A 521 -11.74 5.63 25.33
N ALA A 522 -11.23 5.53 26.56
CA ALA A 522 -12.01 5.17 27.73
C ALA A 522 -13.05 6.26 28.04
N ALA A 523 -12.67 7.54 27.99
CA ALA A 523 -13.63 8.64 28.16
C ALA A 523 -14.75 8.59 27.11
N LEU A 524 -14.42 8.37 25.84
CA LEU A 524 -15.42 8.20 24.77
C LEU A 524 -16.31 6.96 24.99
N SER A 525 -15.73 5.84 25.42
CA SER A 525 -16.48 4.63 25.78
C SER A 525 -17.46 4.88 26.92
N THR A 526 -17.03 5.58 27.97
CA THR A 526 -17.90 5.95 29.10
C THR A 526 -19.04 6.86 28.65
N VAL A 527 -18.77 7.87 27.81
CA VAL A 527 -19.82 8.73 27.23
C VAL A 527 -20.83 7.92 26.44
N PHE A 528 -20.37 6.95 25.63
CA PHE A 528 -21.26 6.06 24.90
C PHE A 528 -22.13 5.21 25.82
N VAL A 529 -21.55 4.61 26.87
CA VAL A 529 -22.29 3.82 27.86
C VAL A 529 -23.34 4.67 28.57
N LEU A 530 -22.98 5.90 28.98
CA LEU A 530 -23.91 6.84 29.59
C LEU A 530 -25.06 7.21 28.64
N PHE A 531 -24.75 7.50 27.37
CA PHE A 531 -25.74 7.77 26.34
C PHE A 531 -26.73 6.60 26.16
N CYS A 532 -26.24 5.35 26.15
CA CYS A 532 -27.08 4.16 26.09
C CYS A 532 -28.03 4.08 27.30
N ARG A 533 -27.51 4.35 28.50
CA ARG A 533 -28.28 4.35 29.76
C ARG A 533 -29.37 5.41 29.74
N PHE A 534 -29.05 6.65 29.36
CA PHE A 534 -30.04 7.72 29.25
C PHE A 534 -31.13 7.38 28.23
N SER A 535 -30.76 6.83 27.08
CA SER A 535 -31.71 6.42 26.04
C SER A 535 -32.68 5.35 26.55
N SER A 536 -32.21 4.39 27.37
CA SER A 536 -33.08 3.36 27.94
C SER A 536 -34.08 3.88 28.98
N VAL A 537 -33.74 4.96 29.69
CA VAL A 537 -34.63 5.58 30.70
C VAL A 537 -35.71 6.43 30.05
N GLY A 538 -35.39 7.17 28.98
CA GLY A 538 -36.35 8.02 28.26
C GLY A 538 -37.39 7.27 27.42
N LEU A 539 -37.23 5.96 27.22
CA LEU A 539 -38.21 5.08 26.54
C LEU A 539 -39.30 4.55 27.50
N HIS A 540 -39.14 4.75 28.82
CA HIS A 540 -40.06 4.31 29.86
C HIS A 540 -40.90 5.44 30.50
N GLN A 541 -40.69 6.69 30.07
CA GLN A 541 -41.59 7.83 30.33
C GLN A 541 -42.36 8.15 29.05
#